data_AF-A0A8B8AI74-F1
#
_entry.id   AF-A0A8B8AI74-F1
#
_cell.length_a   1.000
_cell.length_b   1.000
_cell.length_c   1.000
_cell.angle_alpha   90.00
_cell.angle_beta   90.00
_cell.angle_gamma   90.00
#
_symmetry.space_group_name_H-M   'P 1'
#
loop_
_entity.id
_entity.type
_entity.pdbx_description
1 polymer ?
#
loop_
_entity_poly.entity_id
_entity_poly.type
_entity_poly.pdbx_seq_one_letter_code
_entity_poly.pdbx_strand_id
1 'polypeptide(L)'
;MTIGNIESCPVTKEAWEKRAAERESECGGESVYHCLSDNVGRKWEKCVQQSLIKEGFCPIFTSGGYIDWKSCNLSDPTCPNISYKSDQVYKCKGSEEDGEELTNLLPR
;
A
#
# COMPACT_ATOMS: atom_id res chain seq x y z
N MET A 1 -14.84 -13.43 1.73
CA MET A 1 -14.20 -13.04 0.45
C MET A 1 -12.75 -13.40 0.63
N THR A 2 -12.25 -14.34 -0.15
CA THR A 2 -10.88 -14.82 -0.03
C THR A 2 -9.88 -13.73 -0.41
N ILE A 3 -8.81 -13.64 0.36
CA ILE A 3 -7.57 -12.93 0.01
C ILE A 3 -7.08 -13.35 -1.38
N GLY A 4 -6.75 -12.38 -2.25
CA GLY A 4 -6.47 -12.62 -3.67
C GLY A 4 -6.29 -11.33 -4.49
N ASN A 5 -6.41 -11.44 -5.82
CA ASN A 5 -6.34 -10.28 -6.71
C ASN A 5 -7.58 -9.39 -6.55
N ILE A 6 -7.37 -8.08 -6.53
CA ILE A 6 -8.44 -7.09 -6.37
C ILE A 6 -8.25 -5.90 -7.32
N GLU A 7 -9.31 -5.10 -7.46
CA GLU A 7 -9.32 -3.90 -8.32
C GLU A 7 -8.66 -2.67 -7.65
N SER A 8 -8.82 -2.49 -6.33
CA SER A 8 -8.32 -1.30 -5.63
C SER A 8 -7.98 -1.56 -4.16
N CYS A 9 -6.84 -1.02 -3.72
CA CYS A 9 -6.42 -1.08 -2.32
C CYS A 9 -7.00 0.09 -1.53
N PRO A 10 -7.23 -0.07 -0.21
CA PRO A 10 -7.62 1.05 0.63
C PRO A 10 -6.53 2.13 0.65
N VAL A 11 -6.88 3.35 0.30
CA VAL A 11 -5.95 4.49 0.23
C VAL A 11 -5.84 5.28 1.54
N THR A 12 -6.89 5.25 2.36
CA THR A 12 -6.91 5.92 3.66
C THR A 12 -6.58 4.95 4.78
N LYS A 13 -5.97 5.46 5.85
CA LYS A 13 -5.69 4.68 7.06
C LYS A 13 -6.95 4.00 7.60
N GLU A 14 -8.06 4.74 7.71
CA GLU A 14 -9.31 4.21 8.27
C GLU A 14 -9.89 3.09 7.39
N ALA A 15 -9.91 3.26 6.06
CA ALA A 15 -10.38 2.22 5.15
C ALA A 15 -9.47 0.98 5.20
N TRP A 16 -8.16 1.18 5.37
CA TRP A 16 -7.20 0.10 5.53
C TRP A 16 -7.43 -0.67 6.83
N GLU A 17 -7.51 0.02 7.96
CA GLU A 17 -7.74 -0.60 9.28
C GLU A 17 -9.08 -1.35 9.32
N LYS A 18 -10.14 -0.77 8.74
CA LYS A 18 -11.43 -1.45 8.60
C LYS A 18 -11.31 -2.73 7.80
N ARG A 19 -10.65 -2.68 6.64
CA ARG A 19 -10.49 -3.85 5.76
C ARG A 19 -9.57 -4.91 6.37
N ALA A 20 -8.53 -4.49 7.07
CA ALA A 20 -7.67 -5.39 7.84
C ALA A 20 -8.45 -6.12 8.93
N ALA A 21 -9.32 -5.42 9.67
CA ALA A 21 -10.19 -6.02 10.69
C ALA A 21 -11.19 -7.01 10.08
N GLU A 22 -11.78 -6.70 8.91
CA GLU A 22 -12.66 -7.63 8.17
C GLU A 22 -11.93 -8.92 7.76
N ARG A 23 -10.60 -8.88 7.62
CA ARG A 23 -9.75 -9.98 7.16
C ARG A 23 -8.88 -10.59 8.27
N GLU A 24 -9.07 -10.17 9.52
CA GLU A 24 -8.31 -10.67 10.67
C GLU A 24 -8.49 -12.19 10.84
N SER A 25 -9.67 -12.74 10.55
CA SER A 25 -9.89 -14.20 10.59
C SER A 25 -9.11 -14.98 9.53
N GLU A 26 -8.73 -14.33 8.42
CA GLU A 26 -7.90 -14.91 7.35
C GLU A 26 -6.40 -14.72 7.64
N CYS A 27 -6.04 -13.64 8.34
CA CYS A 27 -4.68 -13.29 8.73
C CYS A 27 -4.44 -13.56 10.22
N GLY A 28 -3.82 -14.70 10.54
CA GLY A 28 -3.51 -15.10 11.92
C GLY A 28 -2.02 -15.21 12.24
N GLY A 29 -1.70 -15.17 13.53
CA GLY A 29 -0.35 -15.40 14.04
C GLY A 29 0.60 -14.24 13.75
N GLU A 30 1.66 -14.50 13.01
CA GLU A 30 2.69 -13.51 12.64
C GLU A 30 2.36 -12.76 11.33
N SER A 31 1.31 -13.19 10.60
CA SER A 31 0.93 -12.60 9.33
C SER A 31 -0.12 -11.52 9.52
N VAL A 32 0.06 -10.38 8.85
CA VAL A 32 -0.87 -9.25 8.87
C VAL A 32 -1.37 -8.97 7.46
N TYR A 33 -2.55 -8.34 7.39
CA TYR A 33 -3.17 -7.95 6.14
C TYR A 33 -2.30 -6.95 5.37
N HIS A 34 -2.06 -7.25 4.09
CA HIS A 34 -1.41 -6.36 3.15
C HIS A 34 -2.23 -6.29 1.87
N CYS A 35 -2.39 -5.08 1.36
CA CYS A 35 -2.86 -4.79 0.02
C CYS A 35 -1.81 -3.98 -0.74
N LEU A 36 -1.15 -4.61 -1.72
CA LEU A 36 -0.05 -4.01 -2.48
C LEU A 36 -0.19 -4.32 -3.97
N SER A 37 0.40 -3.46 -4.80
CA SER A 37 0.58 -3.72 -6.23
C SER A 37 1.76 -4.67 -6.46
N ASP A 38 1.68 -5.51 -7.49
CA ASP A 38 2.82 -6.26 -8.01
C ASP A 38 3.63 -5.41 -9.01
N ASN A 39 4.71 -5.98 -9.54
CA ASN A 39 5.59 -5.32 -10.50
C ASN A 39 4.94 -5.00 -11.86
N VAL A 40 3.74 -5.51 -12.14
CA VAL A 40 2.94 -5.21 -13.35
C VAL A 40 1.71 -4.34 -13.04
N GLY A 41 1.60 -3.84 -11.80
CA GLY A 41 0.53 -2.92 -11.38
C GLY A 41 -0.77 -3.61 -10.94
N ARG A 42 -0.81 -4.95 -10.86
CA ARG A 42 -1.99 -5.65 -10.33
C ARG A 42 -2.01 -5.56 -8.83
N LYS A 43 -3.17 -5.23 -8.26
CA LYS A 43 -3.35 -5.10 -6.81
C LYS A 43 -3.73 -6.46 -6.21
N TRP A 44 -3.15 -6.77 -5.06
CA TRP A 44 -3.34 -8.04 -4.37
C TRP A 44 -3.53 -7.80 -2.89
N GLU A 45 -4.50 -8.51 -2.31
CA GLU A 45 -4.60 -8.73 -0.88
C GLU A 45 -3.86 -10.02 -0.53
N LYS A 46 -2.97 -9.99 0.48
CA LYS A 46 -2.29 -11.15 1.03
C LYS A 46 -2.09 -11.00 2.54
N CYS A 47 -2.16 -12.11 3.27
CA CYS A 47 -1.61 -12.18 4.64
C CYS A 47 -0.15 -12.58 4.54
N VAL A 48 0.74 -11.70 5.00
CA VAL A 48 2.18 -11.96 5.01
C VAL A 48 2.79 -11.32 6.26
N GLN A 49 3.95 -11.78 6.67
CA GLN A 49 4.66 -11.20 7.80
C GLN A 49 4.98 -9.73 7.55
N GLN A 50 4.84 -8.94 8.61
CA GLN A 50 5.16 -7.52 8.60
C GLN A 50 6.67 -7.32 8.42
N SER A 51 7.06 -6.43 7.51
CA SER A 51 8.46 -6.08 7.23
C SER A 51 8.69 -4.58 7.44
N LEU A 52 9.93 -4.21 7.77
CA LEU A 52 10.34 -2.80 7.88
C LEU A 52 10.75 -2.28 6.50
N ILE A 53 10.10 -1.22 6.05
CA ILE A 53 10.42 -0.51 4.80
C ILE A 53 11.23 0.74 5.13
N LYS A 54 12.34 0.93 4.43
CA LYS A 54 13.20 2.12 4.57
C LYS A 54 12.58 3.33 3.86
N GLU A 55 12.99 4.52 4.28
CA GLU A 55 12.68 5.76 3.58
C GLU A 55 13.16 5.70 2.12
N GLY A 56 12.42 6.34 1.21
CA GLY A 56 12.71 6.27 -0.22
C GLY A 56 12.29 4.96 -0.89
N PHE A 57 11.55 4.10 -0.18
CA PHE A 57 11.05 2.83 -0.70
C PHE A 57 9.55 2.61 -0.42
N CYS A 58 8.92 1.89 -1.33
CA CYS A 58 7.53 1.48 -1.24
C CYS A 58 7.39 -0.04 -1.41
N PRO A 59 6.60 -0.72 -0.55
CA PRO A 59 6.43 -2.16 -0.63
C PRO A 59 5.61 -2.55 -1.86
N ILE A 60 6.02 -3.62 -2.53
CA ILE A 60 5.32 -4.25 -3.65
C ILE A 60 5.28 -5.76 -3.44
N PHE A 61 4.39 -6.46 -4.14
CA PHE A 61 4.48 -7.92 -4.20
C PHE A 61 5.39 -8.39 -5.33
N THR A 62 6.26 -9.34 -5.02
CA THR A 62 6.92 -10.17 -6.02
C THR A 62 5.92 -11.10 -6.70
N SER A 63 6.28 -11.64 -7.86
CA SER A 63 5.49 -12.70 -8.52
C SER A 63 5.34 -13.95 -7.64
N GLY A 64 6.25 -14.18 -6.69
CA GLY A 64 6.17 -15.26 -5.70
C GLY A 64 5.25 -14.95 -4.52
N GLY A 65 4.73 -13.72 -4.41
CA GLY A 65 3.81 -13.30 -3.35
C GLY A 65 4.48 -12.84 -2.05
N TYR A 66 5.80 -12.68 -2.05
CA TYR A 66 6.54 -12.05 -0.95
C TYR A 66 6.55 -10.53 -1.10
N ILE A 67 6.71 -9.83 0.03
CA ILE A 67 6.96 -8.38 0.03
C ILE A 67 8.37 -8.13 -0.49
N ASP A 68 8.46 -7.26 -1.47
CA ASP A 68 9.68 -6.63 -1.95
C ASP A 68 9.48 -5.12 -1.90
N TRP A 69 10.47 -4.35 -2.33
CA TRP A 69 10.41 -2.90 -2.31
C TRP A 69 10.84 -2.31 -3.64
N LYS A 70 10.19 -1.22 -4.00
CA LYS A 70 10.58 -0.37 -5.13
C LYS A 70 11.05 0.97 -4.60
N SER A 71 12.15 1.48 -5.16
CA SER A 71 12.59 2.84 -4.86
C SER A 71 11.56 3.85 -5.38
N CYS A 72 11.22 4.83 -4.56
CA CYS A 72 10.42 6.00 -4.95
C CYS A 72 11.28 7.27 -4.87
N ASN A 73 10.88 8.31 -5.60
CA ASN A 73 11.60 9.58 -5.59
C ASN A 73 11.26 10.35 -4.31
N LEU A 74 12.23 10.63 -3.45
CA LEU A 74 12.03 11.39 -2.21
C LEU A 74 11.52 12.83 -2.44
N SER A 75 11.68 13.37 -3.65
CA SER A 75 11.08 14.65 -4.03
C SER A 75 9.57 14.56 -4.28
N ASP A 76 9.03 13.34 -4.42
CA ASP A 76 7.61 13.09 -4.53
C ASP A 76 6.97 13.09 -3.13
N PRO A 77 5.97 13.93 -2.86
CA PRO A 77 5.29 13.96 -1.56
C PRO A 77 4.59 12.63 -1.20
N THR A 78 4.40 11.75 -2.17
CA THR A 78 3.84 10.39 -1.96
C THR A 78 4.87 9.36 -1.53
N CYS A 79 6.16 9.68 -1.65
CA CYS A 79 7.27 8.83 -1.25
C CYS A 79 7.64 9.09 0.22
N PRO A 80 7.60 8.07 1.09
CA PRO A 80 7.89 8.25 2.50
C PRO A 80 9.37 8.58 2.73
N ASN A 81 9.63 9.71 3.41
CA ASN A 81 10.94 10.13 3.90
C ASN A 81 11.19 9.67 5.37
N ILE A 82 10.52 8.60 5.77
CA ILE A 82 10.70 7.94 7.07
C ILE A 82 10.60 6.44 6.87
N SER A 83 11.20 5.67 7.79
CA SER A 83 10.96 4.23 7.85
C SER A 83 9.57 3.94 8.43
N TYR A 84 8.94 2.88 7.93
CA TYR A 84 7.60 2.46 8.32
C TYR A 84 7.43 0.96 8.12
N LYS A 85 6.35 0.41 8.65
CA LYS A 85 6.04 -1.02 8.52
C LYS A 85 5.20 -1.27 7.28
N SER A 86 5.35 -2.43 6.65
CA SER A 86 4.71 -2.76 5.36
C SER A 86 3.18 -2.79 5.40
N ASP A 87 2.56 -2.99 6.57
CA ASP A 87 1.11 -2.87 6.82
C ASP A 87 0.63 -1.41 6.92
N GLN A 88 1.56 -0.46 7.00
CA GLN A 88 1.29 0.97 6.96
C GLN A 88 1.52 1.55 5.57
N VAL A 89 1.27 0.77 4.51
CA VAL A 89 1.51 1.20 3.12
C VAL A 89 0.69 2.42 2.72
N TYR A 90 -0.41 2.74 3.40
CA TYR A 90 -1.14 4.00 3.20
C TYR A 90 -0.24 5.25 3.40
N LYS A 91 0.96 5.10 3.98
CA LYS A 91 2.02 6.12 4.04
C LYS A 91 2.80 6.29 2.74
N CYS A 92 2.90 5.26 1.91
CA CYS A 92 3.36 5.36 0.54
C CYS A 92 2.14 5.49 -0.39
N LYS A 93 1.87 6.70 -0.87
CA LYS A 93 0.77 6.96 -1.80
C LYS A 93 1.20 6.68 -3.25
N GLY A 94 1.57 5.45 -3.55
CA GLY A 94 2.06 5.09 -4.90
C GLY A 94 1.35 3.89 -5.50
N SER A 95 0.17 4.11 -6.11
CA SER A 95 -0.40 3.35 -7.27
C SER A 95 -1.84 3.79 -7.60
N GLU A 96 -2.14 5.09 -7.60
CA GLU A 96 -3.37 5.61 -8.22
C GLU A 96 -3.00 6.87 -9.01
N GLU A 97 -2.71 6.67 -10.29
CA GLU A 97 -2.96 7.67 -11.31
C GLU A 97 -4.48 7.79 -11.49
N ASP A 98 -5.15 8.49 -10.57
CA ASP A 98 -6.43 9.10 -10.87
C ASP A 98 -6.23 10.60 -10.62
N GLY A 99 -6.13 11.33 -11.74
CA GLY A 99 -5.94 12.76 -11.73
C GLY A 99 -7.10 13.45 -11.04
N GLU A 100 -6.79 14.19 -9.98
CA GLU A 100 -7.51 15.42 -9.69
C GLU A 100 -6.50 16.56 -9.84
N GLU A 101 -6.52 17.12 -11.05
CA GLU A 101 -5.93 18.40 -11.35
C GLU A 101 -6.52 19.45 -10.39
N LEU A 102 -5.73 19.89 -9.41
CA LEU A 102 -6.00 21.10 -8.64
C LEU A 102 -5.81 22.32 -9.57
N THR A 103 -6.74 22.55 -10.49
CA THR A 103 -6.91 23.87 -11.08
C THR A 103 -8.00 24.65 -10.34
N ASN A 104 -7.56 25.77 -9.79
CA ASN A 104 -8.35 26.96 -9.41
C ASN A 104 -9.01 27.01 -8.02
N LEU A 105 -8.20 27.35 -7.00
CA LEU A 105 -8.64 28.22 -5.92
C LEU A 105 -7.65 29.39 -5.73
N LEU A 106 -7.74 30.37 -6.63
CA LEU A 106 -7.31 31.75 -6.39
C LEU A 106 -8.38 32.70 -6.93
N PRO A 107 -9.26 33.28 -6.10
CA PRO A 107 -9.88 34.54 -6.46
C PRO A 107 -8.87 35.68 -6.28
N ARG A 108 -8.75 36.49 -7.33
CA ARG A 108 -8.09 37.80 -7.35
C ARG A 108 -8.68 38.76 -6.32
#